data_AF-A0AA43RJE8-F1
#
_entry.id   AF-A0AA43RJE8-F1
#
_cell.length_a   1.000
_cell.length_b   1.000
_cell.length_c   1.000
_cell.angle_alpha   90.00
_cell.angle_beta   90.00
_cell.angle_gamma   90.00
#
_symmetry.space_group_name_H-M   'P 1'
#
loop_
_entity.id
_entity.type
_entity.pdbx_description
1 polymer ?
#
loop_
_entity_poly.entity_id
_entity_poly.type
_entity_poly.pdbx_seq_one_letter_code
_entity_poly.pdbx_strand_id
1 'polypeptide(L)'
;MLVGDGWYNCKDFKPDAKKFKPEHAVLFQIRLDYEDGSSENILSDGQVLVQKSPIQSSDLFAGEVYDARLERDGWDCPGFDAGGWRKGIPSGHCYGNLEAQYGPPVRPTREIKAVKLMRSPKGETILDFGQNMAGVLRVRTNLPAGARLVLDHFETLDQHGNYFDNILLSKLTGHRQQDTYISDGKPAVFVPRFTYHGFRYVRVTSPGEIKPEDFTALALSTDQEELGTFTTSRGDINRLYENTLWSQRSNMLSIPTDCPQREKAGWCGDIQIYAGTSMLNANTTPLLTRWLRSLRCDQHANGAVPMVVPYAGSYPMQGKIHKLLYHSDGPLGQAGWGDAACIVPWRMYEGTGNTHILREQYASMKKWCDYVISTAEKCRGKQKLPETLDRYLWNTGFQFGEWLIPSQAGKSSGKKTDSAVYCAPIFGWRSCCIMANTAALLGHGGDEFYYRDIASKMEKAIRQAVIGADGSALPDLMGAYVLVIAFDLADGALREKLAQKLLLKIEENGDCLDTGFLATPYLLDTLCKIGRADKAYAILLQEKCPSWLYEVQQGAT
;
A
#
# COMPACT_ATOMS: atom_id res chain seq x y z
N MET A 1 -25.83 -15.39 7.67
CA MET A 1 -24.57 -14.72 7.26
C MET A 1 -24.79 -13.99 5.94
N LEU A 2 -24.09 -12.89 5.70
CA LEU A 2 -24.08 -12.18 4.40
C LEU A 2 -22.74 -12.45 3.69
N VAL A 3 -22.73 -12.45 2.37
CA VAL A 3 -21.54 -12.66 1.53
C VAL A 3 -21.51 -11.61 0.44
N GLY A 4 -20.45 -10.83 0.37
CA GLY A 4 -20.23 -9.83 -0.68
C GLY A 4 -19.13 -10.25 -1.64
N ASP A 5 -18.86 -9.41 -2.63
CA ASP A 5 -17.84 -9.69 -3.66
C ASP A 5 -16.42 -9.67 -3.07
N GLY A 6 -16.15 -8.71 -2.18
CA GLY A 6 -14.83 -8.49 -1.58
C GLY A 6 -13.71 -8.42 -2.62
N TRP A 7 -12.47 -8.72 -2.23
CA TRP A 7 -11.36 -8.83 -3.20
C TRP A 7 -11.51 -10.03 -4.14
N TYR A 8 -12.16 -11.12 -3.68
CA TYR A 8 -12.18 -12.40 -4.39
C TYR A 8 -12.96 -12.32 -5.72
N ASN A 9 -14.15 -11.71 -5.70
CA ASN A 9 -14.99 -11.54 -6.90
C ASN A 9 -14.83 -10.17 -7.56
N CYS A 10 -14.06 -9.25 -6.97
CA CYS A 10 -13.78 -7.94 -7.58
C CYS A 10 -12.97 -8.09 -8.87
N LYS A 11 -13.36 -7.34 -9.91
CA LYS A 11 -12.71 -7.37 -11.23
C LYS A 11 -11.23 -7.00 -11.18
N ASP A 12 -10.87 -6.05 -10.31
CA ASP A 12 -9.53 -5.47 -10.23
C ASP A 12 -8.53 -6.35 -9.50
N PHE A 13 -8.99 -7.29 -8.65
CA PHE A 13 -8.16 -8.16 -7.83
C PHE A 13 -8.54 -9.64 -7.87
N LYS A 14 -9.37 -10.06 -8.82
CA LYS A 14 -9.74 -11.48 -8.96
C LYS A 14 -8.50 -12.39 -9.09
N PRO A 15 -8.54 -13.60 -8.54
CA PRO A 15 -7.47 -14.60 -8.67
C PRO A 15 -7.05 -14.87 -10.12
N ASP A 16 -5.75 -15.00 -10.37
CA ASP A 16 -5.21 -15.45 -11.68
C ASP A 16 -5.37 -16.97 -11.84
N ALA A 17 -6.59 -17.41 -12.14
CA ALA A 17 -6.91 -18.80 -12.40
C ALA A 17 -7.51 -19.00 -13.80
N LYS A 18 -6.99 -19.96 -14.56
CA LYS A 18 -7.44 -20.30 -15.93
C LYS A 18 -8.95 -20.58 -16.04
N LYS A 19 -9.59 -20.99 -14.95
CA LYS A 19 -11.03 -21.28 -14.86
C LYS A 19 -11.66 -20.58 -13.65
N PHE A 20 -11.26 -19.35 -13.35
CA PHE A 20 -11.91 -18.58 -12.28
C PHE A 20 -13.40 -18.44 -12.60
N LYS A 21 -14.25 -18.88 -11.67
CA LYS A 21 -15.68 -18.69 -11.70
C LYS A 21 -16.06 -17.88 -10.46
N PRO A 22 -16.64 -16.69 -10.62
CA PRO A 22 -17.10 -15.92 -9.48
C PRO A 22 -18.26 -16.68 -8.82
N GLU A 23 -18.07 -17.04 -7.56
CA GLU A 23 -19.05 -17.74 -6.74
C GLU A 23 -19.03 -17.12 -5.34
N HIS A 24 -20.20 -16.83 -4.78
CA HIS A 24 -20.34 -16.42 -3.38
C HIS A 24 -20.38 -17.69 -2.53
N ALA A 25 -19.25 -18.02 -1.91
CA ALA A 25 -19.13 -19.19 -1.05
C ALA A 25 -18.92 -18.77 0.41
N VAL A 26 -19.45 -19.57 1.33
CA VAL A 26 -19.17 -19.48 2.77
C VAL A 26 -18.60 -20.80 3.26
N LEU A 27 -17.69 -20.70 4.21
CA LEU A 27 -17.20 -21.82 4.99
C LEU A 27 -17.40 -21.47 6.46
N PHE A 28 -18.13 -22.30 7.19
CA PHE A 28 -18.27 -22.16 8.64
C PHE A 28 -18.36 -23.52 9.31
N GLN A 29 -17.90 -23.56 10.57
CA GLN A 29 -18.08 -24.67 11.49
C GLN A 29 -18.35 -24.08 12.88
N ILE A 30 -19.43 -24.52 13.51
CA ILE A 30 -19.73 -24.22 14.90
C ILE A 30 -19.60 -25.53 15.66
N ARG A 31 -18.72 -25.58 16.65
CA ARG A 31 -18.59 -26.72 17.57
C ARG A 31 -19.31 -26.40 18.87
N LEU A 32 -20.22 -27.26 19.28
CA LEU A 32 -20.91 -27.22 20.56
C LEU A 32 -20.31 -28.30 21.45
N ASP A 33 -19.75 -27.92 22.59
CA ASP A 33 -19.27 -28.85 23.62
C ASP A 33 -20.28 -28.85 24.77
N TYR A 34 -20.76 -30.04 25.15
CA TYR A 34 -21.80 -30.22 26.16
C TYR A 34 -21.18 -30.56 27.53
N GLU A 35 -21.94 -30.31 28.61
CA GLU A 35 -21.49 -30.57 29.99
C GLU A 35 -21.19 -32.06 30.26
N ASP A 36 -21.80 -32.97 29.51
CA ASP A 36 -21.56 -34.41 29.59
C ASP A 36 -20.27 -34.88 28.88
N GLY A 37 -19.54 -33.94 28.27
CA GLY A 37 -18.30 -34.18 27.54
C GLY A 37 -18.48 -34.59 26.08
N SER A 38 -19.73 -34.67 25.58
CA SER A 38 -20.01 -34.87 24.16
C SER A 38 -19.86 -33.57 23.36
N SER A 39 -19.80 -33.67 22.02
CA SER A 39 -19.72 -32.50 21.14
C SER A 39 -20.48 -32.70 19.84
N GLU A 40 -21.02 -31.61 19.29
CA GLU A 40 -21.70 -31.56 18.00
C GLU A 40 -21.08 -30.49 17.09
N ASN A 41 -21.09 -30.72 15.77
CA ASN A 41 -20.67 -29.74 14.78
C ASN A 41 -21.83 -29.34 13.87
N ILE A 42 -22.05 -28.03 13.73
CA ILE A 42 -22.93 -27.43 12.72
C ILE A 42 -22.04 -26.88 11.60
N LEU A 43 -22.21 -27.40 10.38
CA LEU A 43 -21.30 -27.17 9.25
C LEU A 43 -21.97 -26.37 8.13
N SER A 44 -21.16 -25.70 7.30
CA SER A 44 -21.59 -25.11 6.03
C SER A 44 -21.80 -26.20 4.97
N ASP A 45 -22.85 -27.00 5.12
CA ASP A 45 -23.17 -28.14 4.26
C ASP A 45 -24.29 -27.83 3.23
N GLY A 46 -24.79 -28.85 2.55
CA GLY A 46 -25.87 -28.73 1.56
C GLY A 46 -27.26 -28.47 2.14
N GLN A 47 -27.40 -28.32 3.46
CA GLN A 47 -28.67 -27.98 4.12
C GLN A 47 -28.80 -26.49 4.42
N VAL A 48 -27.70 -25.72 4.30
CA VAL A 48 -27.74 -24.26 4.47
C VAL A 48 -28.69 -23.64 3.45
N LEU A 49 -29.61 -22.80 3.91
CA LEU A 49 -30.52 -22.08 3.03
C LEU A 49 -29.91 -20.73 2.61
N VAL A 50 -30.15 -20.33 1.37
CA VAL A 50 -29.64 -19.10 0.75
C VAL A 50 -30.75 -18.33 0.05
N GLN A 51 -30.63 -17.00 0.10
CA GLN A 51 -31.49 -16.06 -0.60
C GLN A 51 -30.70 -14.80 -0.95
N LYS A 52 -31.13 -14.06 -1.99
CA LYS A 52 -30.56 -12.74 -2.29
C LYS A 52 -30.82 -11.78 -1.12
N SER A 53 -29.80 -11.04 -0.73
CA SER A 53 -29.91 -10.04 0.34
C SER A 53 -30.48 -8.70 -0.17
N PRO A 54 -30.80 -7.76 0.74
CA PRO A 54 -31.10 -6.37 0.39
C PRO A 54 -29.96 -5.63 -0.32
N ILE A 55 -28.71 -6.08 -0.14
CA ILE A 55 -27.54 -5.57 -0.87
C ILE A 55 -27.63 -6.08 -2.32
N GLN A 56 -27.97 -5.17 -3.24
CA GLN A 56 -28.16 -5.46 -4.67
C GLN A 56 -26.84 -5.53 -5.44
N SER A 57 -25.83 -4.80 -4.98
CA SER A 57 -24.46 -4.84 -5.50
C SER A 57 -23.49 -4.35 -4.43
N SER A 58 -22.29 -4.91 -4.42
CA SER A 58 -21.20 -4.47 -3.55
C SER A 58 -19.88 -4.62 -4.28
N ASP A 59 -19.08 -3.57 -4.36
CA ASP A 59 -17.72 -3.65 -4.89
C ASP A 59 -16.80 -2.67 -4.15
N LEU A 60 -15.55 -3.07 -3.92
CA LEU A 60 -14.58 -2.29 -3.16
C LEU A 60 -14.21 -0.95 -3.83
N PHE A 61 -14.44 -0.78 -5.13
CA PHE A 61 -14.14 0.42 -5.90
C PHE A 61 -15.39 1.18 -6.34
N ALA A 62 -16.47 0.44 -6.66
CA ALA A 62 -17.70 1.05 -7.14
C ALA A 62 -18.60 1.56 -5.99
N GLY A 63 -18.64 0.85 -4.87
CA GLY A 63 -19.53 1.10 -3.73
C GLY A 63 -20.64 0.05 -3.57
N GLU A 64 -21.63 0.36 -2.73
CA GLU A 64 -22.71 -0.55 -2.36
C GLU A 64 -24.10 0.03 -2.70
N VAL A 65 -24.99 -0.82 -3.23
CA VAL A 65 -26.41 -0.49 -3.41
C VAL A 65 -27.25 -1.34 -2.47
N TYR A 66 -27.97 -0.69 -1.57
CA TYR A 66 -28.82 -1.31 -0.57
C TYR A 66 -30.28 -0.94 -0.79
N ASP A 67 -31.16 -1.93 -0.91
CA ASP A 67 -32.61 -1.72 -1.02
C ASP A 67 -33.35 -2.24 0.20
N ALA A 68 -33.66 -1.35 1.14
CA ALA A 68 -34.31 -1.70 2.40
C ALA A 68 -35.70 -2.32 2.21
N ARG A 69 -36.37 -2.08 1.07
CA ARG A 69 -37.67 -2.69 0.76
C ARG A 69 -37.60 -4.21 0.63
N LEU A 70 -36.40 -4.76 0.46
CA LEU A 70 -36.13 -6.19 0.33
C LEU A 70 -35.71 -6.83 1.65
N GLU A 71 -35.62 -6.06 2.74
CA GLU A 71 -35.36 -6.61 4.07
C GLU A 71 -36.45 -7.59 4.49
N ARG A 72 -36.01 -8.62 5.22
CA ARG A 72 -36.89 -9.61 5.86
C ARG A 72 -36.54 -9.65 7.33
N ASP A 73 -37.36 -9.01 8.15
CA ASP A 73 -37.13 -8.92 9.59
C ASP A 73 -36.98 -10.30 10.22
N GLY A 74 -35.97 -10.46 11.08
CA GLY A 74 -35.71 -11.69 11.82
C GLY A 74 -35.11 -12.84 11.03
N TRP A 75 -34.63 -12.64 9.79
CA TRP A 75 -34.02 -13.71 8.97
C TRP A 75 -32.83 -14.43 9.62
N ASP A 76 -32.15 -13.75 10.56
CA ASP A 76 -31.01 -14.24 11.33
C ASP A 76 -31.40 -14.72 12.74
N CYS A 77 -32.70 -14.83 13.03
CA CYS A 77 -33.24 -15.30 14.31
C CYS A 77 -33.86 -16.71 14.19
N PRO A 78 -33.86 -17.51 15.28
CA PRO A 78 -34.55 -18.79 15.30
C PRO A 78 -36.06 -18.60 15.11
N GLY A 79 -36.72 -19.57 14.44
CA GLY A 79 -38.17 -19.53 14.19
C GLY A 79 -38.59 -18.70 12.97
N PHE A 80 -37.64 -18.14 12.21
CA PHE A 80 -37.92 -17.44 10.96
C PHE A 80 -38.52 -18.38 9.90
N ASP A 81 -39.58 -17.92 9.22
CA ASP A 81 -40.12 -18.62 8.04
C ASP A 81 -39.22 -18.41 6.81
N ALA A 82 -38.30 -19.36 6.63
CA ALA A 82 -37.42 -19.43 5.46
C ALA A 82 -38.12 -19.98 4.19
N GLY A 83 -39.46 -19.98 4.16
CA GLY A 83 -40.26 -20.25 2.97
C GLY A 83 -39.73 -19.49 1.74
N GLY A 84 -39.51 -20.22 0.65
CA GLY A 84 -38.98 -19.69 -0.62
C GLY A 84 -37.46 -19.52 -0.68
N TRP A 85 -36.71 -19.82 0.39
CA TRP A 85 -35.25 -19.88 0.32
C TRP A 85 -34.82 -21.16 -0.39
N ARG A 86 -33.64 -21.12 -1.02
CA ARG A 86 -33.09 -22.26 -1.76
C ARG A 86 -32.01 -22.94 -0.94
N LYS A 87 -31.80 -24.25 -1.12
CA LYS A 87 -30.62 -24.91 -0.56
C LYS A 87 -29.35 -24.39 -1.25
N GLY A 88 -28.32 -24.16 -0.46
CA GLY A 88 -26.98 -23.87 -0.92
C GLY A 88 -26.41 -25.06 -1.69
N ILE A 89 -25.46 -24.78 -2.57
CA ILE A 89 -24.75 -25.79 -3.34
C ILE A 89 -23.37 -25.94 -2.71
N PRO A 90 -22.96 -27.15 -2.27
CA PRO A 90 -21.61 -27.37 -1.78
C PRO A 90 -20.58 -26.93 -2.82
N SER A 91 -19.68 -26.03 -2.41
CA SER A 91 -18.59 -25.60 -3.29
C SER A 91 -17.48 -26.66 -3.31
N GLY A 92 -16.86 -26.85 -4.47
CA GLY A 92 -15.72 -27.75 -4.67
C GLY A 92 -14.36 -27.13 -4.31
N HIS A 93 -14.34 -26.02 -3.57
CA HIS A 93 -13.10 -25.37 -3.15
C HIS A 93 -12.27 -26.28 -2.23
N CYS A 94 -10.96 -26.29 -2.44
CA CYS A 94 -10.01 -27.02 -1.60
C CYS A 94 -9.79 -26.28 -0.28
N TYR A 95 -9.62 -27.03 0.81
CA TYR A 95 -9.30 -26.50 2.14
C TYR A 95 -7.80 -26.36 2.41
N GLY A 96 -6.94 -26.80 1.48
CA GLY A 96 -5.49 -26.89 1.68
C GLY A 96 -4.76 -25.54 1.80
N ASN A 97 -5.46 -24.43 1.59
CA ASN A 97 -4.96 -23.06 1.76
C ASN A 97 -5.64 -22.31 2.93
N LEU A 98 -6.44 -23.01 3.75
CA LEU A 98 -7.05 -22.41 4.94
C LEU A 98 -5.99 -22.25 6.02
N GLU A 99 -5.84 -21.01 6.48
CA GLU A 99 -4.91 -20.64 7.53
C GLU A 99 -5.63 -19.76 8.54
N ALA A 100 -5.32 -19.94 9.83
CA ALA A 100 -5.82 -19.04 10.85
C ALA A 100 -5.28 -17.62 10.59
N GLN A 101 -6.16 -16.62 10.61
CA GLN A 101 -5.72 -15.24 10.44
C GLN A 101 -4.77 -14.86 11.57
N TYR A 102 -3.54 -14.48 11.21
CA TYR A 102 -2.58 -13.90 12.13
C TYR A 102 -2.84 -12.40 12.29
N GLY A 103 -3.01 -11.95 13.53
CA GLY A 103 -3.21 -10.54 13.87
C GLY A 103 -4.67 -10.05 13.79
N PRO A 104 -4.90 -8.79 14.21
CA PRO A 104 -6.23 -8.21 14.34
C PRO A 104 -6.96 -8.08 12.98
N PRO A 105 -8.30 -8.10 12.98
CA PRO A 105 -9.11 -7.84 11.79
C PRO A 105 -9.24 -6.34 11.48
N VAL A 106 -9.85 -6.02 10.36
CA VAL A 106 -10.31 -4.65 10.06
C VAL A 106 -11.52 -4.32 10.92
N ARG A 107 -11.53 -3.14 11.54
CA ARG A 107 -12.63 -2.61 12.37
C ARG A 107 -12.83 -1.10 12.11
N PRO A 108 -14.00 -0.54 12.47
CA PRO A 108 -14.13 0.89 12.71
C PRO A 108 -13.22 1.30 13.87
N THR A 109 -12.13 2.02 13.57
CA THR A 109 -11.15 2.44 14.57
C THR A 109 -11.38 3.86 15.05
N ARG A 110 -12.08 4.69 14.26
CA ARG A 110 -12.49 6.07 14.63
C ARG A 110 -13.87 6.39 14.07
N GLU A 111 -14.62 7.23 14.78
CA GLU A 111 -15.84 7.86 14.30
C GLU A 111 -15.61 9.36 14.11
N ILE A 112 -15.90 9.89 12.92
CA ILE A 112 -15.71 11.30 12.58
C ILE A 112 -17.06 11.89 12.17
N LYS A 113 -17.48 12.93 12.87
CA LYS A 113 -18.71 13.68 12.54
C LYS A 113 -18.42 14.66 11.41
N ALA A 114 -19.40 14.90 10.55
CA ALA A 114 -19.30 15.99 9.57
C ALA A 114 -19.13 17.33 10.31
N VAL A 115 -18.11 18.10 9.92
CA VAL A 115 -17.82 19.41 10.52
C VAL A 115 -18.53 20.54 9.78
N LYS A 116 -18.94 20.30 8.53
CA LYS A 116 -19.61 21.30 7.70
C LYS A 116 -20.53 20.65 6.67
N LEU A 117 -21.72 21.23 6.50
CA LEU A 117 -22.57 21.05 5.32
C LEU A 117 -22.43 22.29 4.45
N MET A 118 -22.14 22.10 3.17
CA MET A 118 -21.91 23.19 2.23
C MET A 118 -22.71 23.02 0.95
N ARG A 119 -23.02 24.15 0.31
CA ARG A 119 -23.55 24.21 -1.05
C ARG A 119 -22.44 24.71 -1.95
N SER A 120 -22.02 23.92 -2.93
CA SER A 120 -21.00 24.34 -3.91
C SER A 120 -21.55 25.44 -4.84
N PRO A 121 -20.69 26.19 -5.54
CA PRO A 121 -21.12 27.10 -6.60
C PRO A 121 -21.97 26.46 -7.71
N LYS A 122 -21.77 25.17 -8.00
CA LYS A 122 -22.62 24.39 -8.94
C LYS A 122 -23.92 23.89 -8.32
N GLY A 123 -24.18 24.20 -7.05
CA GLY A 123 -25.39 23.78 -6.35
C GLY A 123 -25.34 22.33 -5.88
N GLU A 124 -24.17 21.77 -5.59
CA GLU A 124 -24.05 20.43 -5.00
C GLU A 124 -24.11 20.53 -3.49
N THR A 125 -24.80 19.60 -2.83
CA THR A 125 -24.78 19.47 -1.37
C THR A 125 -23.60 18.59 -0.97
N ILE A 126 -22.66 19.14 -0.21
CA ILE A 126 -21.40 18.47 0.15
C ILE A 126 -21.24 18.48 1.67
N LEU A 127 -20.89 17.34 2.24
CA LEU A 127 -20.40 17.20 3.61
C LEU A 127 -18.88 17.26 3.61
N ASP A 128 -18.29 18.04 4.51
CA ASP A 128 -16.86 18.02 4.84
C ASP A 128 -16.69 17.37 6.22
N PHE A 129 -15.87 16.33 6.32
CA PHE A 129 -15.52 15.65 7.57
C PHE A 129 -14.27 16.24 8.24
N GLY A 130 -13.58 17.18 7.57
CA GLY A 130 -12.38 17.84 8.09
C GLY A 130 -11.12 16.98 8.09
N GLN A 131 -11.24 15.71 7.70
CA GLN A 131 -10.16 14.72 7.70
C GLN A 131 -10.34 13.79 6.50
N ASN A 132 -9.28 13.53 5.75
CA ASN A 132 -9.25 12.48 4.73
C ASN A 132 -9.02 11.11 5.40
N MET A 133 -9.81 10.10 5.03
CA MET A 133 -9.76 8.79 5.67
C MET A 133 -10.19 7.67 4.72
N ALA A 134 -9.81 6.43 5.02
CA ALA A 134 -10.45 5.24 4.47
C ALA A 134 -11.62 4.79 5.34
N GLY A 135 -12.82 4.61 4.79
CA GLY A 135 -13.97 4.19 5.58
C GLY A 135 -15.30 4.13 4.84
N VAL A 136 -16.38 4.15 5.59
CA VAL A 136 -17.77 4.22 5.09
C VAL A 136 -18.58 5.20 5.93
N LEU A 137 -19.75 5.62 5.45
CA LEU A 137 -20.68 6.40 6.26
C LEU A 137 -21.68 5.52 7.02
N ARG A 138 -21.94 5.89 8.28
CA ARG A 138 -23.15 5.55 9.02
C ARG A 138 -24.14 6.71 8.90
N VAL A 139 -25.31 6.43 8.34
CA VAL A 139 -26.32 7.44 8.05
C VAL A 139 -27.63 7.13 8.76
N ARG A 140 -28.16 8.07 9.52
CA ARG A 140 -29.54 8.05 10.00
C ARG A 140 -30.45 8.69 8.96
N THR A 141 -31.55 8.03 8.62
CA THR A 141 -32.43 8.50 7.55
C THR A 141 -33.88 8.12 7.81
N ASN A 142 -34.80 8.92 7.32
CA ASN A 142 -36.25 8.68 7.39
C ASN A 142 -36.92 9.21 6.11
N LEU A 143 -36.61 8.56 5.00
CA LEU A 143 -37.09 8.95 3.68
C LEU A 143 -38.38 8.19 3.33
N PRO A 144 -39.20 8.69 2.38
CA PRO A 144 -40.34 7.93 1.86
C PRO A 144 -39.91 6.63 1.18
N ALA A 145 -40.78 5.62 1.17
CA ALA A 145 -40.51 4.35 0.51
C ALA A 145 -40.14 4.53 -0.97
N GLY A 146 -39.06 3.87 -1.41
CA GLY A 146 -38.52 3.98 -2.77
C GLY A 146 -37.63 5.20 -3.03
N ALA A 147 -37.57 6.16 -2.11
CA ALA A 147 -36.64 7.29 -2.22
C ALA A 147 -35.19 6.82 -2.13
N ARG A 148 -34.30 7.50 -2.88
CA ARG A 148 -32.88 7.16 -2.97
C ARG A 148 -32.04 8.23 -2.26
N LEU A 149 -31.15 7.77 -1.39
CA LEU A 149 -30.03 8.54 -0.87
C LEU A 149 -28.76 8.06 -1.59
N VAL A 150 -28.05 8.97 -2.25
CA VAL A 150 -26.81 8.66 -2.97
C VAL A 150 -25.64 9.46 -2.37
N LEU A 151 -24.53 8.77 -2.13
CA LEU A 151 -23.34 9.27 -1.45
C LEU A 151 -22.13 9.08 -2.38
N ASP A 152 -21.64 10.15 -2.99
CA ASP A 152 -20.39 10.12 -3.77
C ASP A 152 -19.22 10.55 -2.89
N HIS A 153 -18.24 9.67 -2.69
CA HIS A 153 -17.09 9.91 -1.81
C HIS A 153 -15.88 10.42 -2.61
N PHE A 154 -15.19 11.45 -2.12
CA PHE A 154 -14.05 12.05 -2.80
C PHE A 154 -13.10 12.79 -1.84
N GLU A 155 -11.83 12.98 -2.24
CA GLU A 155 -10.78 13.49 -1.35
C GLU A 155 -10.62 15.02 -1.36
N THR A 156 -10.85 15.66 -2.52
CA THR A 156 -10.59 17.10 -2.71
C THR A 156 -11.67 17.76 -3.55
N LEU A 157 -11.94 19.04 -3.27
CA LEU A 157 -12.75 19.89 -4.13
C LEU A 157 -11.96 20.34 -5.37
N ASP A 158 -12.65 20.78 -6.41
CA ASP A 158 -12.02 21.52 -7.52
C ASP A 158 -11.56 22.92 -7.08
N GLN A 159 -10.80 23.61 -7.93
CA GLN A 159 -10.30 24.98 -7.67
C GLN A 159 -11.40 26.02 -7.41
N HIS A 160 -12.66 25.70 -7.68
CA HIS A 160 -13.82 26.56 -7.46
C HIS A 160 -14.67 26.09 -6.26
N GLY A 161 -14.23 25.07 -5.53
CA GLY A 161 -14.96 24.53 -4.38
C GLY A 161 -16.14 23.62 -4.73
N ASN A 162 -16.17 23.02 -5.94
CA ASN A 162 -17.19 22.05 -6.34
C ASN A 162 -16.72 20.60 -6.15
N TYR A 163 -17.67 19.67 -6.27
CA TYR A 163 -17.34 18.25 -6.40
C TYR A 163 -16.39 18.04 -7.58
N PHE A 164 -15.36 17.24 -7.32
CA PHE A 164 -14.39 16.81 -8.30
C PHE A 164 -14.28 15.29 -8.25
N ASP A 165 -14.43 14.67 -9.42
CA ASP A 165 -14.19 13.24 -9.58
C ASP A 165 -12.67 13.01 -9.63
N ASN A 166 -12.08 12.72 -8.47
CA ASN A 166 -10.64 12.57 -8.29
C ASN A 166 -10.10 11.21 -8.76
N ILE A 167 -10.96 10.33 -9.28
CA ILE A 167 -10.55 9.03 -9.83
C ILE A 167 -10.52 9.12 -11.35
N LEU A 168 -9.31 9.11 -11.90
CA LEU A 168 -9.10 9.12 -13.35
C LEU A 168 -9.85 7.94 -13.99
N LEU A 169 -10.69 8.23 -14.98
CA LEU A 169 -11.50 7.24 -15.71
C LEU A 169 -12.53 6.48 -14.85
N SER A 170 -12.93 6.99 -13.68
CA SER A 170 -13.93 6.39 -12.77
C SER A 170 -15.16 5.82 -13.48
N LYS A 171 -15.74 6.56 -14.44
CA LYS A 171 -16.93 6.16 -15.19
C LYS A 171 -16.67 4.99 -16.14
N LEU A 172 -15.47 4.92 -16.71
CA LEU A 172 -15.08 3.86 -17.65
C LEU A 172 -14.70 2.58 -16.90
N THR A 173 -14.00 2.71 -15.76
CA THR A 173 -13.60 1.56 -14.93
C THR A 173 -14.74 1.04 -14.07
N GLY A 174 -15.68 1.91 -13.70
CA GLY A 174 -16.76 1.62 -12.74
C GLY A 174 -16.43 2.01 -11.30
N HIS A 175 -15.25 2.60 -11.05
CA HIS A 175 -14.74 2.98 -9.73
C HIS A 175 -15.35 4.28 -9.21
N ARG A 176 -16.66 4.29 -9.01
CA ARG A 176 -17.43 5.51 -8.69
C ARG A 176 -17.34 5.94 -7.23
N GLN A 177 -16.92 5.07 -6.32
CA GLN A 177 -17.01 5.29 -4.87
C GLN A 177 -18.35 5.84 -4.40
N GLN A 178 -19.42 5.20 -4.87
CA GLN A 178 -20.78 5.65 -4.69
C GLN A 178 -21.60 4.61 -3.93
N ASP A 179 -22.16 5.02 -2.79
CA ASP A 179 -23.13 4.21 -2.08
C ASP A 179 -24.55 4.72 -2.36
N THR A 180 -25.51 3.79 -2.48
CA THR A 180 -26.92 4.11 -2.63
C THR A 180 -27.75 3.34 -1.61
N TYR A 181 -28.55 4.06 -0.83
CA TYR A 181 -29.61 3.50 0.01
C TYR A 181 -30.99 3.80 -0.59
N ILE A 182 -31.85 2.77 -0.71
CA ILE A 182 -33.24 2.89 -1.13
C ILE A 182 -34.14 2.58 0.07
N SER A 183 -34.95 3.55 0.48
CA SER A 183 -35.73 3.45 1.72
C SER A 183 -36.96 2.56 1.58
N ASP A 184 -37.36 1.92 2.68
CA ASP A 184 -38.64 1.21 2.84
C ASP A 184 -39.76 2.11 3.40
N GLY A 185 -39.47 3.38 3.69
CA GLY A 185 -40.42 4.33 4.27
C GLY A 185 -40.37 4.44 5.79
N LYS A 186 -39.43 3.74 6.45
CA LYS A 186 -39.24 3.79 7.91
C LYS A 186 -37.93 4.49 8.29
N PRO A 187 -37.81 5.01 9.52
CA PRO A 187 -36.54 5.43 10.08
C PRO A 187 -35.53 4.26 10.08
N ALA A 188 -34.32 4.51 9.58
CA ALA A 188 -33.29 3.49 9.44
C ALA A 188 -31.88 4.04 9.72
N VAL A 189 -30.96 3.13 10.01
CA VAL A 189 -29.52 3.38 10.05
C VAL A 189 -28.86 2.58 8.94
N PHE A 190 -28.31 3.27 7.94
CA PHE A 190 -27.59 2.65 6.83
C PHE A 190 -26.08 2.68 7.07
N VAL A 191 -25.42 1.53 6.90
CA VAL A 191 -23.97 1.38 6.90
C VAL A 191 -23.61 0.37 5.80
N PRO A 192 -22.84 0.75 4.75
CA PRO A 192 -22.32 -0.19 3.77
C PRO A 192 -21.50 -1.31 4.43
N ARG A 193 -21.58 -2.54 3.90
CA ARG A 193 -20.94 -3.71 4.53
C ARG A 193 -19.75 -4.28 3.76
N PHE A 194 -19.77 -4.20 2.44
CA PHE A 194 -18.81 -4.88 1.56
C PHE A 194 -18.04 -3.91 0.65
N THR A 195 -17.88 -2.66 1.09
CA THR A 195 -17.11 -1.63 0.41
C THR A 195 -16.39 -0.72 1.41
N TYR A 196 -15.49 0.12 0.93
CA TYR A 196 -14.92 1.25 1.65
C TYR A 196 -14.38 2.27 0.64
N HIS A 197 -14.26 3.51 1.08
CA HIS A 197 -13.93 4.67 0.26
C HIS A 197 -12.78 5.45 0.87
N GLY A 198 -11.99 6.13 0.05
CA GLY A 198 -11.00 7.10 0.52
C GLY A 198 -11.55 8.51 0.32
N PHE A 199 -11.85 9.24 1.39
CA PHE A 199 -12.56 10.51 1.30
C PHE A 199 -12.36 11.43 2.50
N ARG A 200 -12.51 12.72 2.21
CA ARG A 200 -12.79 13.78 3.20
C ARG A 200 -14.19 14.38 2.98
N TYR A 201 -14.63 14.39 1.74
CA TYR A 201 -15.88 15.00 1.32
C TYR A 201 -16.85 13.95 0.79
N VAL A 202 -18.15 14.21 0.99
CA VAL A 202 -19.21 13.39 0.41
C VAL A 202 -20.26 14.28 -0.23
N ARG A 203 -20.53 14.08 -1.52
CA ARG A 203 -21.64 14.74 -2.21
C ARG A 203 -22.89 13.92 -1.96
N VAL A 204 -23.91 14.57 -1.41
CA VAL A 204 -25.16 13.94 -1.00
C VAL A 204 -26.27 14.33 -1.95
N THR A 205 -26.90 13.33 -2.57
CA THR A 205 -28.13 13.51 -3.34
C THR A 205 -29.29 12.81 -2.62
N SER A 206 -30.30 13.57 -2.22
CA SER A 206 -31.47 13.08 -1.48
C SER A 206 -32.69 13.96 -1.79
N PRO A 207 -33.91 13.39 -1.81
CA PRO A 207 -35.15 14.17 -1.88
C PRO A 207 -35.54 14.80 -0.53
N GLY A 208 -34.90 14.38 0.58
CA GLY A 208 -35.15 14.92 1.93
C GLY A 208 -34.11 15.96 2.35
N GLU A 209 -34.42 16.67 3.43
CA GLU A 209 -33.47 17.58 4.09
C GLU A 209 -32.23 16.82 4.58
N ILE A 210 -31.05 17.42 4.40
CA ILE A 210 -29.77 16.86 4.86
C ILE A 210 -29.33 17.60 6.12
N LYS A 211 -29.12 16.84 7.19
CA LYS A 211 -28.61 17.34 8.47
C LYS A 211 -27.25 16.70 8.75
N PRO A 212 -26.16 17.46 8.87
CA PRO A 212 -24.82 16.89 9.02
C PRO A 212 -24.68 15.97 10.24
N GLU A 213 -25.45 16.18 11.31
CA GLU A 213 -25.47 15.32 12.49
C GLU A 213 -25.91 13.87 12.21
N ASP A 214 -26.65 13.62 11.12
CA ASP A 214 -27.11 12.29 10.72
C ASP A 214 -26.03 11.46 10.01
N PHE A 215 -24.88 12.07 9.70
CA PHE A 215 -23.78 11.44 8.99
C PHE A 215 -22.57 11.32 9.92
N THR A 216 -22.08 10.10 10.08
CA THR A 216 -20.83 9.80 10.78
C THR A 216 -19.96 8.96 9.88
N ALA A 217 -18.74 9.42 9.58
CA ALA A 217 -17.75 8.60 8.91
C ALA A 217 -17.15 7.60 9.90
N LEU A 218 -17.12 6.33 9.51
CA LEU A 218 -16.49 5.24 10.23
C LEU A 218 -15.16 4.95 9.54
N ALA A 219 -14.05 5.42 10.12
CA ALA A 219 -12.73 5.15 9.58
C ALA A 219 -12.40 3.66 9.84
N LEU A 220 -12.06 2.94 8.78
CA LEU A 220 -11.79 1.51 8.81
C LEU A 220 -10.28 1.28 8.71
N SER A 221 -9.74 0.45 9.60
CA SER A 221 -8.33 0.02 9.53
C SER A 221 -8.15 -1.33 10.22
N THR A 222 -7.05 -2.03 9.94
CA THR A 222 -6.60 -3.13 10.80
C THR A 222 -6.41 -2.58 12.21
N ASP A 223 -7.03 -3.22 13.20
CA ASP A 223 -7.10 -2.71 14.58
C ASP A 223 -5.76 -2.86 15.32
N GLN A 224 -4.84 -1.94 15.04
CA GLN A 224 -3.49 -1.91 15.57
C GLN A 224 -3.42 -1.06 16.84
N GLU A 225 -2.59 -1.51 17.78
CA GLU A 225 -2.23 -0.72 18.96
C GLU A 225 -1.32 0.44 18.56
N GLU A 226 -1.70 1.67 18.90
CA GLU A 226 -0.88 2.86 18.69
C GLU A 226 0.17 2.95 19.81
N LEU A 227 1.45 2.98 19.44
CA LEU A 227 2.59 2.92 20.37
C LEU A 227 3.37 4.24 20.42
N GLY A 228 3.40 4.97 19.30
CA GLY A 228 4.16 6.20 19.16
C GLY A 228 3.30 7.44 19.39
N THR A 229 3.87 8.43 20.05
CA THR A 229 3.32 9.79 20.13
C THR A 229 4.43 10.80 19.88
N PHE A 230 4.12 11.89 19.19
CA PHE A 230 5.07 12.95 18.90
C PHE A 230 4.37 14.32 18.95
N THR A 231 5.02 15.31 19.55
CA THR A 231 4.54 16.69 19.58
C THR A 231 5.71 17.67 19.69
N THR A 232 5.52 18.86 19.14
CA THR A 232 6.49 19.96 19.13
C THR A 232 5.78 21.29 19.44
N SER A 233 6.55 22.36 19.60
CA SER A 233 6.01 23.73 19.69
C SER A 233 5.45 24.28 18.38
N ARG A 234 5.62 23.55 17.26
CA ARG A 234 5.20 23.95 15.92
C ARG A 234 3.95 23.19 15.49
N GLY A 235 2.84 23.92 15.33
CA GLY A 235 1.55 23.33 14.97
C GLY A 235 1.51 22.67 13.59
N ASP A 236 2.27 23.18 12.63
CA ASP A 236 2.40 22.62 11.28
C ASP A 236 3.16 21.28 11.25
N ILE A 237 4.22 21.16 12.04
CA ILE A 237 4.93 19.88 12.25
C ILE A 237 4.04 18.87 12.96
N ASN A 238 3.28 19.30 13.95
CA ASN A 238 2.31 18.43 14.62
C ASN A 238 1.23 17.95 13.64
N ARG A 239 0.75 18.83 12.75
CA ARG A 239 -0.18 18.47 11.66
C ARG A 239 0.45 17.49 10.69
N LEU A 240 1.70 17.69 10.26
CA LEU A 240 2.40 16.74 9.39
C LEU A 240 2.49 15.33 10.01
N TYR A 241 2.76 15.26 11.32
CA TYR A 241 2.75 13.99 12.04
C TYR A 241 1.34 13.37 12.09
N GLU A 242 0.30 14.16 12.38
CA GLU A 242 -1.10 13.69 12.31
C GLU A 242 -1.47 13.16 10.92
N ASN A 243 -1.07 13.85 9.85
CA ASN A 243 -1.29 13.43 8.47
C ASN A 243 -0.62 12.08 8.17
N THR A 244 0.56 11.86 8.73
CA THR A 244 1.29 10.59 8.62
C THR A 244 0.51 9.46 9.29
N LEU A 245 -0.04 9.70 10.49
CA LEU A 245 -0.86 8.71 11.20
C LEU A 245 -2.17 8.40 10.45
N TRP A 246 -2.84 9.41 9.89
CA TRP A 246 -4.06 9.19 9.10
C TRP A 246 -3.81 8.47 7.79
N SER A 247 -2.71 8.78 7.12
CA SER A 247 -2.26 8.07 5.92
C SER A 247 -1.94 6.61 6.22
N GLN A 248 -1.29 6.32 7.36
CA GLN A 248 -1.07 4.95 7.83
C GLN A 248 -2.37 4.22 8.11
N ARG A 249 -3.30 4.81 8.89
CA ARG A 249 -4.59 4.16 9.19
C ARG A 249 -5.35 3.84 7.90
N SER A 250 -5.37 4.79 6.97
CA SER A 250 -6.09 4.67 5.70
C SER A 250 -5.47 3.65 4.76
N ASN A 251 -4.20 3.29 4.92
CA ASN A 251 -3.52 2.32 4.04
C ASN A 251 -3.22 0.97 4.71
N MET A 252 -3.72 0.72 5.91
CA MET A 252 -3.50 -0.54 6.63
C MET A 252 -4.80 -1.36 6.73
N LEU A 253 -5.54 -1.51 5.62
CA LEU A 253 -6.79 -2.27 5.56
C LEU A 253 -6.52 -3.68 5.04
N SER A 254 -6.31 -4.63 5.95
CA SER A 254 -5.94 -6.04 5.68
C SER A 254 -4.54 -6.23 5.06
N ILE A 255 -4.10 -5.33 4.18
CA ILE A 255 -2.77 -5.27 3.59
C ILE A 255 -2.27 -3.81 3.61
N PRO A 256 -0.95 -3.56 3.49
CA PRO A 256 -0.40 -2.22 3.34
C PRO A 256 -0.62 -1.72 1.89
N THR A 257 -1.63 -0.90 1.66
CA THR A 257 -1.98 -0.38 0.33
C THR A 257 -1.21 0.88 -0.04
N ASP A 258 -1.10 1.19 -1.34
CA ASP A 258 -0.59 2.47 -1.85
C ASP A 258 -1.56 3.63 -1.57
N CYS A 259 -2.84 3.41 -1.84
CA CYS A 259 -3.87 4.41 -1.67
C CYS A 259 -5.25 3.77 -1.41
N PRO A 260 -6.10 4.35 -0.54
CA PRO A 260 -7.39 3.75 -0.16
C PRO A 260 -8.53 3.97 -1.15
N GLN A 261 -8.36 4.88 -2.10
CA GLN A 261 -9.41 5.40 -2.97
C GLN A 261 -9.42 4.71 -4.34
N ARG A 262 -8.36 4.81 -5.14
CA ARG A 262 -8.41 4.41 -6.56
C ARG A 262 -7.92 2.99 -6.82
N GLU A 263 -6.83 2.58 -6.18
CA GLU A 263 -6.04 1.41 -6.60
C GLU A 263 -6.03 0.32 -5.53
N LYS A 264 -5.76 0.67 -4.27
CA LYS A 264 -5.91 -0.23 -3.11
C LYS A 264 -5.00 -1.47 -3.20
N ALA A 265 -3.84 -1.34 -3.85
CA ALA A 265 -2.93 -2.45 -4.11
C ALA A 265 -1.80 -2.49 -3.08
N GLY A 266 -1.37 -3.69 -2.71
CA GLY A 266 -0.26 -3.88 -1.78
C GLY A 266 1.10 -3.69 -2.43
N TRP A 267 1.43 -2.46 -2.86
CA TRP A 267 2.70 -2.16 -3.52
C TRP A 267 3.89 -2.36 -2.57
N CYS A 268 4.82 -3.21 -3.01
CA CYS A 268 5.95 -3.63 -2.17
C CYS A 268 6.90 -2.46 -1.86
N GLY A 269 7.11 -1.54 -2.81
CA GLY A 269 8.02 -0.41 -2.63
C GLY A 269 7.53 0.60 -1.61
N ASP A 270 6.22 0.88 -1.62
CA ASP A 270 5.55 1.80 -0.72
C ASP A 270 5.69 1.34 0.74
N ILE A 271 5.35 0.08 1.02
CA ILE A 271 5.53 -0.44 2.39
C ILE A 271 6.99 -0.60 2.77
N GLN A 272 7.88 -0.92 1.84
CA GLN A 272 9.31 -1.02 2.14
C GLN A 272 9.87 0.29 2.68
N ILE A 273 9.56 1.41 2.04
CA ILE A 273 10.06 2.72 2.48
C ILE A 273 9.39 3.19 3.77
N TYR A 274 8.17 2.73 4.04
CA TYR A 274 7.36 3.18 5.18
C TYR A 274 7.41 2.23 6.40
N ALA A 275 7.89 1.00 6.25
CA ALA A 275 7.83 -0.02 7.30
C ALA A 275 8.43 0.46 8.64
N GLY A 276 9.62 1.09 8.59
CA GLY A 276 10.29 1.64 9.78
C GLY A 276 9.44 2.68 10.50
N THR A 277 8.94 3.68 9.76
CA THR A 277 8.05 4.72 10.31
C THR A 277 6.76 4.12 10.88
N SER A 278 6.17 3.16 10.17
CA SER A 278 4.90 2.57 10.61
C SER A 278 5.00 1.88 11.97
N MET A 279 6.14 1.24 12.23
CA MET A 279 6.44 0.55 13.49
C MET A 279 6.74 1.50 14.65
N LEU A 280 7.24 2.71 14.37
CA LEU A 280 7.36 3.75 15.40
C LEU A 280 5.99 4.26 15.84
N ASN A 281 5.00 4.27 14.94
CA ASN A 281 3.67 4.79 15.22
C ASN A 281 2.75 3.75 15.88
N ALA A 282 2.77 2.50 15.43
CA ALA A 282 1.85 1.47 15.89
C ALA A 282 2.47 0.06 15.85
N ASN A 283 1.86 -0.87 16.56
CA ASN A 283 2.20 -2.29 16.50
C ASN A 283 1.76 -2.90 15.15
N THR A 284 2.56 -2.67 14.12
CA THR A 284 2.32 -3.18 12.76
C THR A 284 2.86 -4.59 12.55
N THR A 285 3.56 -5.18 13.54
CA THR A 285 4.20 -6.49 13.42
C THR A 285 3.24 -7.59 12.96
N PRO A 286 2.02 -7.77 13.52
CA PRO A 286 1.12 -8.81 13.06
C PRO A 286 0.70 -8.66 11.59
N LEU A 287 0.39 -7.43 11.17
CA LEU A 287 -0.01 -7.12 9.80
C LEU A 287 1.13 -7.38 8.82
N LEU A 288 2.34 -6.90 9.12
CA LEU A 288 3.50 -7.06 8.25
C LEU A 288 3.97 -8.52 8.17
N THR A 289 3.91 -9.28 9.28
CA THR A 289 4.18 -10.72 9.27
C THR A 289 3.21 -11.46 8.35
N ARG A 290 1.91 -11.16 8.44
CA ARG A 290 0.90 -11.76 7.55
C ARG A 290 1.16 -11.38 6.09
N TRP A 291 1.43 -10.11 5.80
CA TRP A 291 1.71 -9.64 4.44
C TRP A 291 2.99 -10.28 3.86
N LEU A 292 4.05 -10.44 4.67
CA LEU A 292 5.28 -11.13 4.25
C LEU A 292 5.05 -12.63 3.95
N ARG A 293 4.09 -13.28 4.62
CA ARG A 293 3.66 -14.64 4.22
C ARG A 293 3.04 -14.64 2.83
N SER A 294 2.18 -13.67 2.52
CA SER A 294 1.63 -13.49 1.17
C SER A 294 2.72 -13.19 0.15
N LEU A 295 3.71 -12.34 0.48
CA LEU A 295 4.83 -12.02 -0.40
C LEU A 295 5.62 -13.30 -0.76
N ARG A 296 5.92 -14.13 0.24
CA ARG A 296 6.59 -15.41 0.03
C ARG A 296 5.80 -16.36 -0.88
N CYS A 297 4.47 -16.35 -0.79
CA CYS A 297 3.60 -17.15 -1.66
C CYS A 297 3.60 -16.65 -3.11
N ASP A 298 3.60 -15.34 -3.31
CA ASP A 298 3.57 -14.72 -4.65
C ASP A 298 4.94 -14.63 -5.32
N GLN A 299 6.03 -14.81 -4.55
CA GLN A 299 7.38 -14.84 -5.08
C GLN A 299 7.55 -15.92 -6.16
N HIS A 300 8.05 -15.51 -7.32
CA HIS A 300 8.17 -16.37 -8.48
C HIS A 300 9.25 -17.44 -8.31
N ALA A 301 9.16 -18.50 -9.11
CA ALA A 301 10.11 -19.63 -9.06
C ALA A 301 11.56 -19.23 -9.36
N ASN A 302 11.78 -18.20 -10.16
CA ASN A 302 13.12 -17.64 -10.43
C ASN A 302 13.63 -16.70 -9.31
N GLY A 303 12.88 -16.55 -8.22
CA GLY A 303 13.21 -15.71 -7.07
C GLY A 303 12.72 -14.26 -7.16
N ALA A 304 12.23 -13.83 -8.33
CA ALA A 304 11.68 -12.48 -8.51
C ALA A 304 10.45 -12.26 -7.61
N VAL A 305 10.46 -11.17 -6.85
CA VAL A 305 9.32 -10.71 -6.05
C VAL A 305 8.48 -9.76 -6.92
N PRO A 306 7.15 -9.95 -7.00
CA PRO A 306 6.29 -9.08 -7.80
C PRO A 306 6.18 -7.66 -7.21
N MET A 307 5.78 -6.70 -8.05
CA MET A 307 5.65 -5.30 -7.63
C MET A 307 4.54 -5.04 -6.61
N VAL A 308 3.51 -5.90 -6.59
CA VAL A 308 2.38 -5.84 -5.67
C VAL A 308 2.15 -7.21 -5.06
N VAL A 309 1.71 -7.23 -3.81
CA VAL A 309 1.32 -8.41 -3.04
C VAL A 309 0.02 -8.08 -2.29
N PRO A 310 -1.10 -8.77 -2.58
CA PRO A 310 -1.21 -9.94 -3.45
C PRO A 310 -1.06 -9.65 -4.96
N TYR A 311 -0.41 -10.55 -5.69
CA TYR A 311 -0.19 -10.46 -7.14
C TYR A 311 -1.38 -11.03 -7.93
N ALA A 312 -2.47 -10.27 -8.00
CA ALA A 312 -3.73 -10.67 -8.61
C ALA A 312 -4.25 -9.67 -9.65
N GLY A 313 -5.41 -9.95 -10.24
CA GLY A 313 -6.10 -8.98 -11.10
C GLY A 313 -5.33 -8.60 -12.36
N SER A 314 -5.10 -7.29 -12.57
CA SER A 314 -4.43 -6.79 -13.79
C SER A 314 -2.90 -6.90 -13.74
N TYR A 315 -2.29 -7.03 -12.55
CA TYR A 315 -0.84 -7.03 -12.37
C TYR A 315 -0.11 -8.20 -13.04
N PRO A 316 -0.62 -9.46 -13.02
CA PRO A 316 -0.05 -10.55 -13.81
C PRO A 316 0.09 -10.25 -15.32
N MET A 317 -0.85 -9.48 -15.88
CA MET A 317 -0.78 -9.05 -17.27
C MET A 317 0.27 -7.95 -17.47
N GLN A 318 0.35 -6.97 -16.56
CA GLN A 318 1.40 -5.95 -16.58
C GLN A 318 2.80 -6.57 -16.50
N GLY A 319 3.01 -7.55 -15.61
CA GLY A 319 4.29 -8.27 -15.51
C GLY A 319 4.65 -9.04 -16.79
N LYS A 320 3.67 -9.63 -17.49
CA LYS A 320 3.88 -10.27 -18.82
C LYS A 320 4.28 -9.24 -19.87
N ILE A 321 3.68 -8.04 -19.87
CA ILE A 321 4.04 -6.95 -20.78
C ILE A 321 5.47 -6.48 -20.49
N HIS A 322 5.84 -6.24 -19.23
CA HIS A 322 7.20 -5.86 -18.86
C HIS A 322 8.22 -6.92 -19.30
N LYS A 323 7.92 -8.21 -19.06
CA LYS A 323 8.76 -9.31 -19.53
C LYS A 323 9.03 -9.22 -21.04
N LEU A 324 7.97 -9.01 -21.82
CA LEU A 324 8.07 -8.91 -23.29
C LEU A 324 8.87 -7.69 -23.74
N LEU A 325 8.57 -6.52 -23.19
CA LEU A 325 9.20 -5.25 -23.56
C LEU A 325 10.70 -5.20 -23.20
N TYR A 326 11.10 -5.92 -22.15
CA TYR A 326 12.48 -5.95 -21.66
C TYR A 326 13.20 -7.26 -22.00
N HIS A 327 12.65 -8.07 -22.92
CA HIS A 327 13.26 -9.29 -23.45
C HIS A 327 13.78 -10.24 -22.35
N SER A 328 13.01 -10.43 -21.28
CA SER A 328 13.41 -11.28 -20.16
C SER A 328 12.88 -12.71 -20.32
N ASP A 329 13.67 -13.70 -19.91
CA ASP A 329 13.30 -15.12 -19.97
C ASP A 329 12.29 -15.52 -18.88
N GLY A 330 12.16 -14.72 -17.82
CA GLY A 330 11.28 -15.00 -16.66
C GLY A 330 10.54 -13.77 -16.15
N PRO A 331 9.74 -13.90 -15.08
CA PRO A 331 9.21 -12.76 -14.34
C PRO A 331 10.31 -11.82 -13.86
N LEU A 332 10.01 -10.53 -13.83
CA LEU A 332 10.95 -9.46 -13.47
C LEU A 332 10.69 -8.96 -12.06
N GLY A 333 11.74 -8.80 -11.26
CA GLY A 333 11.74 -7.98 -10.05
C GLY A 333 12.13 -6.54 -10.36
N GLN A 334 11.72 -5.60 -9.49
CA GLN A 334 12.06 -4.19 -9.59
C GLN A 334 12.77 -3.72 -8.31
N ALA A 335 13.86 -3.00 -8.49
CA ALA A 335 14.68 -2.48 -7.40
C ALA A 335 13.89 -1.47 -6.57
N GLY A 336 13.97 -1.64 -5.26
CA GLY A 336 13.19 -0.87 -4.30
C GLY A 336 11.76 -1.36 -4.12
N TRP A 337 11.25 -2.30 -4.94
CA TRP A 337 9.97 -2.98 -4.72
C TRP A 337 10.18 -4.43 -4.29
N GLY A 338 10.90 -5.22 -5.08
CA GLY A 338 11.18 -6.62 -4.75
C GLY A 338 12.11 -6.76 -3.53
N ASP A 339 12.93 -5.74 -3.28
CA ASP A 339 13.80 -5.66 -2.09
C ASP A 339 13.01 -5.62 -0.78
N ALA A 340 11.68 -5.44 -0.82
CA ALA A 340 10.80 -5.57 0.34
C ALA A 340 10.93 -6.94 1.02
N ALA A 341 11.27 -7.99 0.26
CA ALA A 341 11.56 -9.32 0.78
C ALA A 341 12.71 -9.32 1.79
N CYS A 342 13.68 -8.43 1.64
CA CYS A 342 14.82 -8.29 2.55
C CYS A 342 14.65 -7.12 3.53
N ILE A 343 14.24 -5.95 3.03
CA ILE A 343 14.22 -4.71 3.80
C ILE A 343 13.11 -4.71 4.84
N VAL A 344 11.90 -5.15 4.53
CA VAL A 344 10.78 -5.15 5.51
C VAL A 344 11.08 -6.06 6.71
N PRO A 345 11.44 -7.36 6.56
CA PRO A 345 11.75 -8.18 7.72
C PRO A 345 13.00 -7.70 8.49
N TRP A 346 13.97 -7.07 7.80
CA TRP A 346 15.10 -6.44 8.47
C TRP A 346 14.70 -5.22 9.31
N ARG A 347 13.86 -4.32 8.78
CA ARG A 347 13.30 -3.19 9.55
C ARG A 347 12.47 -3.66 10.74
N MET A 348 11.71 -4.75 10.57
CA MET A 348 10.97 -5.37 11.67
C MET A 348 11.90 -5.88 12.76
N TYR A 349 13.00 -6.52 12.40
CA TYR A 349 14.03 -6.95 13.34
C TYR A 349 14.70 -5.75 14.03
N GLU A 350 15.09 -4.71 13.29
CA GLU A 350 15.70 -3.51 13.88
C GLU A 350 14.78 -2.86 14.93
N GLY A 351 13.48 -2.78 14.66
CA GLY A 351 12.51 -2.19 15.58
C GLY A 351 12.13 -3.05 16.79
N THR A 352 12.30 -4.38 16.73
CA THR A 352 11.76 -5.30 17.76
C THR A 352 12.80 -6.24 18.39
N GLY A 353 13.97 -6.40 17.78
CA GLY A 353 14.93 -7.46 18.10
C GLY A 353 14.45 -8.88 17.77
N ASN A 354 13.27 -9.05 17.18
CA ASN A 354 12.66 -10.36 16.96
C ASN A 354 13.32 -11.10 15.78
N THR A 355 14.19 -12.07 16.05
CA THR A 355 14.83 -12.89 15.01
C THR A 355 13.91 -13.93 14.38
N HIS A 356 12.71 -14.16 14.92
CA HIS A 356 11.76 -15.12 14.36
C HIS A 356 11.29 -14.71 12.96
N ILE A 357 11.03 -13.41 12.72
CA ILE A 357 10.61 -12.92 11.39
C ILE A 357 11.69 -13.19 10.34
N LEU A 358 12.96 -13.01 10.71
CA LEU A 358 14.11 -13.31 9.85
C LEU A 358 14.19 -14.80 9.53
N ARG A 359 13.97 -15.68 10.53
CA ARG A 359 13.92 -17.14 10.31
C ARG A 359 12.80 -17.54 9.37
N GLU A 360 11.61 -16.97 9.56
CA GLU A 360 10.43 -17.28 8.75
C GLU A 360 10.59 -16.84 7.29
N GLN A 361 11.26 -15.71 7.06
CA GLN A 361 11.47 -15.12 5.73
C GLN A 361 12.80 -15.47 5.07
N TYR A 362 13.71 -16.16 5.77
CA TYR A 362 15.06 -16.46 5.29
C TYR A 362 15.11 -17.04 3.88
N ALA A 363 14.25 -18.03 3.59
CA ALA A 363 14.20 -18.66 2.27
C ALA A 363 13.71 -17.69 1.17
N SER A 364 12.80 -16.76 1.49
CA SER A 364 12.32 -15.74 0.54
C SER A 364 13.40 -14.70 0.26
N MET A 365 14.06 -14.22 1.32
CA MET A 365 15.20 -13.30 1.23
C MET A 365 16.32 -13.87 0.37
N LYS A 366 16.68 -15.14 0.61
CA LYS A 366 17.70 -15.86 -0.15
C LYS A 366 17.36 -15.94 -1.63
N LYS A 367 16.14 -16.39 -1.96
CA LYS A 367 15.65 -16.46 -3.34
C LYS A 367 15.67 -15.11 -4.06
N TRP A 368 15.32 -14.03 -3.36
CA TRP A 368 15.39 -12.68 -3.92
C TRP A 368 16.84 -12.27 -4.24
N CYS A 369 17.77 -12.48 -3.30
CA CYS A 369 19.18 -12.17 -3.53
C CYS A 369 19.75 -13.01 -4.70
N ASP A 370 19.43 -14.30 -4.76
CA ASP A 370 19.86 -15.18 -5.85
C ASP A 370 19.30 -14.74 -7.21
N TYR A 371 18.06 -14.24 -7.24
CA TYR A 371 17.48 -13.62 -8.44
C TYR A 371 18.29 -12.40 -8.90
N VAL A 372 18.59 -11.47 -7.98
CA VAL A 372 19.38 -10.26 -8.28
C VAL A 372 20.77 -10.63 -8.81
N ILE A 373 21.47 -11.53 -8.11
CA ILE A 373 22.82 -11.98 -8.47
C ILE A 373 22.82 -12.68 -9.83
N SER A 374 21.89 -13.62 -10.04
CA SER A 374 21.82 -14.36 -11.30
C SER A 374 21.41 -13.48 -12.48
N THR A 375 20.59 -12.44 -12.26
CA THR A 375 20.23 -11.46 -13.28
C THR A 375 21.42 -10.60 -13.64
N ALA A 376 22.16 -10.09 -12.66
CA ALA A 376 23.40 -9.32 -12.89
C ALA A 376 24.44 -10.15 -13.65
N GLU A 377 24.59 -11.43 -13.32
CA GLU A 377 25.58 -12.31 -13.96
C GLU A 377 25.24 -12.65 -15.41
N LYS A 378 23.96 -12.93 -15.71
CA LYS A 378 23.53 -13.44 -17.02
C LYS A 378 23.17 -12.35 -18.02
N CYS A 379 22.76 -11.19 -17.55
CA CYS A 379 22.22 -10.13 -18.40
C CYS A 379 23.13 -8.91 -18.36
N ARG A 380 23.46 -8.36 -19.54
CA ARG A 380 24.36 -7.21 -19.65
C ARG A 380 23.60 -5.89 -19.82
N GLY A 381 24.03 -4.88 -19.08
CA GLY A 381 23.45 -3.54 -19.14
C GLY A 381 23.70 -2.82 -20.47
N LYS A 382 22.88 -1.81 -20.76
CA LYS A 382 22.99 -1.01 -22.00
C LYS A 382 24.35 -0.29 -22.14
N GLN A 383 25.02 -0.01 -21.02
CA GLN A 383 26.30 0.70 -20.98
C GLN A 383 27.49 -0.16 -21.44
N LYS A 384 27.32 -1.48 -21.63
CA LYS A 384 28.37 -2.42 -22.08
C LYS A 384 29.69 -2.31 -21.30
N LEU A 385 29.57 -2.20 -19.97
CA LEU A 385 30.71 -2.12 -19.03
C LEU A 385 31.60 -3.38 -19.14
N PRO A 386 32.89 -3.33 -18.74
CA PRO A 386 33.73 -4.52 -18.69
C PRO A 386 33.06 -5.67 -17.93
N GLU A 387 33.15 -6.90 -18.46
CA GLU A 387 32.47 -8.07 -17.90
C GLU A 387 32.85 -8.34 -16.44
N THR A 388 34.08 -7.98 -16.06
CA THR A 388 34.59 -8.07 -14.68
C THR A 388 33.84 -7.19 -13.67
N LEU A 389 33.07 -6.20 -14.15
CA LEU A 389 32.23 -5.32 -13.32
C LEU A 389 30.74 -5.55 -13.59
N ASP A 390 30.35 -5.62 -14.86
CA ASP A 390 28.94 -5.70 -15.30
C ASP A 390 28.23 -6.90 -14.68
N ARG A 391 28.91 -8.04 -14.54
CA ARG A 391 28.35 -9.27 -13.94
C ARG A 391 27.97 -9.15 -12.45
N TYR A 392 28.36 -8.05 -11.79
CA TYR A 392 28.03 -7.72 -10.41
C TYR A 392 27.12 -6.50 -10.30
N LEU A 393 26.58 -6.01 -11.42
CA LEU A 393 25.66 -4.88 -11.46
C LEU A 393 24.28 -5.33 -11.94
N TRP A 394 23.30 -5.25 -11.06
CA TRP A 394 21.92 -5.38 -11.50
C TRP A 394 21.48 -4.10 -12.21
N ASN A 395 21.60 -4.08 -13.54
CA ASN A 395 21.38 -2.91 -14.39
C ASN A 395 20.51 -3.22 -15.63
N THR A 396 19.71 -4.29 -15.54
CA THR A 396 18.82 -4.77 -16.61
C THR A 396 17.39 -5.00 -16.10
N GLY A 397 16.48 -5.29 -17.03
CA GLY A 397 15.06 -5.46 -16.74
C GLY A 397 14.31 -4.14 -16.61
N PHE A 398 13.00 -4.24 -16.42
CA PHE A 398 12.15 -3.09 -16.12
C PHE A 398 12.43 -2.60 -14.70
N GLN A 399 12.52 -1.29 -14.52
CA GLN A 399 12.75 -0.65 -13.23
C GLN A 399 11.88 0.61 -13.14
N PHE A 400 11.23 0.83 -11.99
CA PHE A 400 10.54 2.09 -11.72
C PHE A 400 11.52 3.24 -11.44
N GLY A 401 12.70 2.89 -10.92
CA GLY A 401 13.71 3.85 -10.48
C GLY A 401 13.23 4.64 -9.25
N GLU A 402 13.80 5.83 -9.09
CA GLU A 402 13.33 6.80 -8.12
C GLU A 402 11.99 7.39 -8.61
N TRP A 403 10.89 6.79 -8.14
CA TRP A 403 9.53 7.14 -8.55
C TRP A 403 9.10 8.50 -8.01
N LEU A 404 8.39 9.28 -8.84
CA LEU A 404 7.84 10.60 -8.51
C LEU A 404 8.87 11.66 -8.04
N ILE A 405 10.05 11.72 -8.68
CA ILE A 405 10.95 12.88 -8.53
C ILE A 405 10.20 14.16 -8.95
N PRO A 406 10.05 15.17 -8.06
CA PRO A 406 9.27 16.38 -8.33
C PRO A 406 9.65 17.10 -9.63
N SER A 407 10.94 17.32 -9.88
CA SER A 407 11.45 17.99 -11.08
C SER A 407 11.26 17.20 -12.38
N GLN A 408 10.92 15.91 -12.27
CA GLN A 408 10.62 15.04 -13.41
C GLN A 408 9.12 14.75 -13.59
N ALA A 409 8.28 15.22 -12.65
CA ALA A 409 6.83 15.14 -12.78
C ALA A 409 6.33 15.96 -13.98
N GLY A 410 5.30 15.47 -14.69
CA GLY A 410 4.69 16.17 -15.83
C GLY A 410 5.51 16.22 -17.13
N LYS A 411 6.78 15.77 -17.14
CA LYS A 411 7.57 15.65 -18.38
C LYS A 411 7.10 14.44 -19.19
N SER A 412 6.05 14.61 -19.99
CA SER A 412 5.56 13.59 -20.94
C SER A 412 6.39 13.52 -22.23
N SER A 413 7.22 14.55 -22.52
CA SER A 413 7.94 14.71 -23.79
C SER A 413 9.43 15.11 -23.69
N GLY A 414 9.98 15.25 -22.49
CA GLY A 414 11.42 15.50 -22.26
C GLY A 414 12.19 14.21 -21.93
N LYS A 415 13.51 14.16 -22.18
CA LYS A 415 14.37 13.06 -21.69
C LYS A 415 14.40 13.09 -20.16
N LYS A 416 13.59 12.25 -19.51
CA LYS A 416 13.73 11.95 -18.09
C LYS A 416 15.11 11.35 -17.84
N THR A 417 15.76 11.80 -16.79
CA THR A 417 17.03 11.20 -16.36
C THR A 417 16.69 9.85 -15.76
N ASP A 418 17.20 8.78 -16.36
CA ASP A 418 16.94 7.41 -15.92
C ASP A 418 17.57 7.17 -14.55
N SER A 419 16.76 7.17 -13.49
CA SER A 419 17.22 6.95 -12.11
C SER A 419 17.44 5.47 -11.79
N ALA A 420 17.00 4.54 -12.66
CA ALA A 420 17.22 3.12 -12.44
C ALA A 420 18.71 2.74 -12.50
N VAL A 421 19.52 3.52 -13.23
CA VAL A 421 20.96 3.27 -13.42
C VAL A 421 21.75 3.24 -12.11
N TYR A 422 21.27 3.93 -11.07
CA TYR A 422 21.87 3.89 -9.73
C TYR A 422 20.98 3.16 -8.72
N CYS A 423 19.65 3.24 -8.84
CA CYS A 423 18.75 2.56 -7.90
C CYS A 423 18.92 1.03 -7.95
N ALA A 424 18.93 0.42 -9.13
CA ALA A 424 18.95 -1.04 -9.23
C ALA A 424 20.23 -1.69 -8.70
N PRO A 425 21.44 -1.19 -9.05
CA PRO A 425 22.66 -1.71 -8.46
C PRO A 425 22.71 -1.53 -6.93
N ILE A 426 22.33 -0.34 -6.43
CA ILE A 426 22.43 -0.01 -5.00
C ILE A 426 21.46 -0.86 -4.16
N PHE A 427 20.20 -0.98 -4.54
CA PHE A 427 19.24 -1.76 -3.77
C PHE A 427 19.51 -3.26 -3.86
N GLY A 428 19.95 -3.77 -5.02
CA GLY A 428 20.38 -5.16 -5.15
C GLY A 428 21.57 -5.50 -4.25
N TRP A 429 22.57 -4.62 -4.17
CA TRP A 429 23.69 -4.74 -3.23
C TRP A 429 23.20 -4.70 -1.77
N ARG A 430 22.31 -3.74 -1.44
CA ARG A 430 21.78 -3.59 -0.08
C ARG A 430 21.04 -4.85 0.39
N SER A 431 20.26 -5.49 -0.48
CA SER A 431 19.60 -6.76 -0.18
C SER A 431 20.59 -7.87 0.12
N CYS A 432 21.69 -7.98 -0.63
CA CYS A 432 22.76 -8.95 -0.33
C CYS A 432 23.45 -8.67 1.01
N CYS A 433 23.68 -7.39 1.37
CA CYS A 433 24.18 -7.03 2.70
C CYS A 433 23.22 -7.44 3.82
N ILE A 434 21.91 -7.20 3.65
CA ILE A 434 20.89 -7.62 4.62
C ILE A 434 20.88 -9.14 4.76
N MET A 435 20.98 -9.86 3.65
CA MET A 435 21.02 -11.32 3.64
C MET A 435 22.26 -11.85 4.38
N ALA A 436 23.44 -11.28 4.13
CA ALA A 436 24.66 -11.65 4.84
C ALA A 436 24.55 -11.42 6.35
N ASN A 437 24.03 -10.25 6.76
CA ASN A 437 23.81 -9.95 8.18
C ASN A 437 22.77 -10.89 8.82
N THR A 438 21.71 -11.21 8.08
CA THR A 438 20.68 -12.14 8.53
C THR A 438 21.24 -13.55 8.69
N ALA A 439 22.05 -14.01 7.74
CA ALA A 439 22.74 -15.30 7.83
C ALA A 439 23.67 -15.36 9.05
N ALA A 440 24.44 -14.29 9.32
CA ALA A 440 25.29 -14.19 10.51
C ALA A 440 24.47 -14.30 11.81
N LEU A 441 23.40 -13.51 11.94
CA LEU A 441 22.52 -13.49 13.11
C LEU A 441 21.85 -14.84 13.40
N LEU A 442 21.57 -15.62 12.35
CA LEU A 442 20.89 -16.92 12.45
C LEU A 442 21.87 -18.11 12.47
N GLY A 443 23.18 -17.87 12.40
CA GLY A 443 24.20 -18.91 12.45
C GLY A 443 24.41 -19.67 11.12
N HIS A 444 24.03 -19.08 9.98
CA HIS A 444 24.22 -19.63 8.64
C HIS A 444 25.55 -19.17 8.00
N GLY A 445 26.68 -19.55 8.61
CA GLY A 445 28.01 -19.03 8.25
C GLY A 445 28.44 -19.20 6.78
N GLY A 446 27.99 -20.28 6.11
CA GLY A 446 28.27 -20.47 4.68
C GLY A 446 27.58 -19.43 3.78
N ASP A 447 26.32 -19.13 4.09
CA ASP A 447 25.56 -18.09 3.38
C ASP A 447 26.10 -16.70 3.73
N GLU A 448 26.47 -16.45 5.01
CA GLU A 448 27.11 -15.20 5.42
C GLU A 448 28.36 -14.91 4.57
N PHE A 449 29.28 -15.88 4.47
CA PHE A 449 30.51 -15.74 3.70
C PHE A 449 30.21 -15.45 2.22
N TYR A 450 29.30 -16.23 1.63
CA TYR A 450 28.93 -16.09 0.22
C TYR A 450 28.33 -14.69 -0.08
N TYR A 451 27.32 -14.27 0.67
CA TYR A 451 26.65 -13.00 0.40
C TYR A 451 27.52 -11.79 0.79
N ARG A 452 28.42 -11.90 1.77
CA ARG A 452 29.43 -10.86 2.04
C ARG A 452 30.39 -10.69 0.86
N ASP A 453 30.93 -11.78 0.33
CA ASP A 453 31.86 -11.74 -0.80
C ASP A 453 31.19 -11.16 -2.05
N ILE A 454 29.97 -11.60 -2.36
CA ILE A 454 29.18 -11.04 -3.46
C ILE A 454 28.88 -9.55 -3.23
N ALA A 455 28.42 -9.17 -2.06
CA ALA A 455 28.14 -7.76 -1.74
C ALA A 455 29.40 -6.88 -1.90
N SER A 456 30.57 -7.37 -1.48
CA SER A 456 31.84 -6.64 -1.69
C SER A 456 32.18 -6.46 -3.18
N LYS A 457 31.93 -7.47 -4.02
CA LYS A 457 32.12 -7.38 -5.48
C LYS A 457 31.12 -6.41 -6.13
N MET A 458 29.85 -6.45 -5.71
CA MET A 458 28.83 -5.50 -6.16
C MET A 458 29.18 -4.07 -5.76
N GLU A 459 29.61 -3.84 -4.51
CA GLU A 459 30.05 -2.53 -4.03
C GLU A 459 31.21 -1.98 -4.89
N LYS A 460 32.22 -2.82 -5.15
CA LYS A 460 33.35 -2.44 -6.01
C LYS A 460 32.87 -2.05 -7.41
N ALA A 461 31.94 -2.81 -8.00
CA ALA A 461 31.38 -2.51 -9.31
C ALA A 461 30.57 -1.21 -9.30
N ILE A 462 29.77 -0.96 -8.26
CA ILE A 462 29.01 0.28 -8.08
C ILE A 462 29.97 1.48 -7.98
N ARG A 463 30.98 1.41 -7.11
CA ARG A 463 31.98 2.47 -6.95
C ARG A 463 32.70 2.79 -8.27
N GLN A 464 33.06 1.78 -9.05
CA GLN A 464 33.82 1.99 -10.28
C GLN A 464 32.97 2.43 -11.48
N ALA A 465 31.78 1.84 -11.67
CA ALA A 465 31.01 2.02 -12.90
C ALA A 465 29.76 2.89 -12.74
N VAL A 466 29.14 2.90 -11.56
CA VAL A 466 27.94 3.71 -11.29
C VAL A 466 28.34 5.05 -10.71
N ILE A 467 29.31 5.07 -9.79
CA ILE A 467 29.79 6.30 -9.16
C ILE A 467 30.91 6.94 -9.98
N GLY A 468 31.91 6.15 -10.36
CA GLY A 468 33.12 6.61 -11.02
C GLY A 468 34.11 7.21 -10.02
N ALA A 469 35.39 7.27 -10.40
CA ALA A 469 36.49 7.64 -9.51
C ALA A 469 36.30 9.01 -8.83
N ASP A 470 35.63 9.94 -9.50
CA ASP A 470 35.38 11.30 -9.02
C ASP A 470 33.88 11.64 -8.92
N GLY A 471 32.99 10.63 -9.00
CA GLY A 471 31.53 10.84 -8.95
C GLY A 471 30.92 11.36 -10.24
N SER A 472 31.63 11.29 -11.37
CA SER A 472 31.17 11.78 -12.68
C SER A 472 30.20 10.84 -13.40
N ALA A 473 30.16 9.55 -13.03
CA ALA A 473 29.24 8.59 -13.65
C ALA A 473 27.82 8.63 -13.04
N LEU A 474 27.67 9.23 -11.85
CA LEU A 474 26.36 9.44 -11.25
C LEU A 474 25.55 10.45 -12.05
N PRO A 475 24.26 10.16 -12.33
CA PRO A 475 23.33 11.18 -12.76
C PRO A 475 23.28 12.34 -11.77
N ASP A 476 23.14 13.56 -12.27
CA ASP A 476 23.01 14.76 -11.45
C ASP A 476 21.59 14.89 -10.86
N LEU A 477 21.29 14.00 -9.91
CA LEU A 477 20.00 13.91 -9.21
C LEU A 477 20.23 13.91 -7.71
N MET A 478 19.36 14.61 -6.96
CA MET A 478 19.42 14.66 -5.49
C MET A 478 19.42 13.25 -4.90
N GLY A 479 18.53 12.37 -5.39
CA GLY A 479 18.44 10.98 -4.95
C GLY A 479 19.71 10.15 -5.18
N ALA A 480 20.44 10.40 -6.27
CA ALA A 480 21.69 9.69 -6.54
C ALA A 480 22.75 10.00 -5.47
N TYR A 481 22.89 11.28 -5.09
CA TYR A 481 23.82 11.68 -4.03
C TYR A 481 23.35 11.20 -2.65
N VAL A 482 22.04 11.29 -2.37
CA VAL A 482 21.46 10.81 -1.12
C VAL A 482 21.77 9.33 -0.90
N LEU A 483 21.45 8.45 -1.85
CA LEU A 483 21.63 7.01 -1.66
C LEU A 483 23.10 6.60 -1.50
N VAL A 484 24.00 7.21 -2.28
CA VAL A 484 25.44 6.90 -2.21
C VAL A 484 26.01 7.28 -0.84
N ILE A 485 25.63 8.44 -0.29
CA ILE A 485 26.10 8.89 1.02
C ILE A 485 25.40 8.13 2.15
N ALA A 486 24.08 7.91 2.04
CA ALA A 486 23.28 7.19 3.03
C ALA A 486 23.86 5.82 3.34
N PHE A 487 24.30 5.11 2.29
CA PHE A 487 24.82 3.74 2.39
C PHE A 487 26.35 3.63 2.38
N ASP A 488 27.08 4.73 2.59
CA ASP A 488 28.56 4.74 2.68
C ASP A 488 29.27 4.15 1.45
N LEU A 489 28.70 4.34 0.26
CA LEU A 489 29.28 3.90 -1.01
C LEU A 489 30.35 4.86 -1.55
N ALA A 490 30.61 5.96 -0.83
CA ALA A 490 31.69 6.91 -1.09
C ALA A 490 32.39 7.29 0.22
N ASP A 491 33.70 7.47 0.17
CA ASP A 491 34.55 7.83 1.30
C ASP A 491 35.48 9.02 1.00
N GLY A 492 36.14 9.54 2.04
CA GLY A 492 37.13 10.61 1.96
C GLY A 492 36.70 11.80 1.10
N ALA A 493 37.60 12.21 0.20
CA ALA A 493 37.38 13.34 -0.70
C ALA A 493 36.20 13.13 -1.67
N LEU A 494 35.89 11.89 -2.05
CA LEU A 494 34.74 11.62 -2.93
C LEU A 494 33.43 11.88 -2.20
N ARG A 495 33.31 11.44 -0.93
CA ARG A 495 32.13 11.73 -0.11
C ARG A 495 31.93 13.23 0.09
N GLU A 496 33.00 13.97 0.36
CA GLU A 496 32.94 15.44 0.51
C GLU A 496 32.48 16.11 -0.79
N LYS A 497 33.01 15.69 -1.94
CA LYS A 497 32.60 16.20 -3.26
C LYS A 497 31.12 15.92 -3.53
N LEU A 498 30.64 14.71 -3.27
CA LEU A 498 29.23 14.36 -3.46
C LEU A 498 28.32 15.10 -2.47
N ALA A 499 28.77 15.33 -1.23
CA ALA A 499 28.06 16.14 -0.25
C ALA A 499 27.92 17.60 -0.74
N GLN A 500 28.98 18.19 -1.29
CA GLN A 500 28.92 19.53 -1.90
C GLN A 500 27.95 19.58 -3.07
N LYS A 501 27.96 18.56 -3.96
CA LYS A 501 26.98 18.46 -5.04
C LYS A 501 25.55 18.37 -4.52
N LEU A 502 25.27 17.54 -3.51
CA LEU A 502 23.95 17.44 -2.89
C LEU A 502 23.48 18.79 -2.36
N LEU A 503 24.33 19.51 -1.64
CA LEU A 503 24.02 20.84 -1.10
C LEU A 503 23.74 21.86 -2.21
N LEU A 504 24.52 21.83 -3.29
CA LEU A 504 24.28 22.68 -4.46
C LEU A 504 22.92 22.36 -5.11
N LYS A 505 22.56 21.08 -5.28
CA LYS A 505 21.25 20.69 -5.83
C LYS A 505 20.09 21.20 -4.96
N ILE A 506 20.24 21.14 -3.65
CA ILE A 506 19.22 21.66 -2.71
C ILE A 506 19.10 23.18 -2.87
N GLU A 507 20.22 23.90 -2.95
CA GLU A 507 20.24 25.35 -3.15
C GLU A 507 19.65 25.77 -4.52
N GLU A 508 20.05 25.09 -5.60
CA GLU A 508 19.50 25.27 -6.95
C GLU A 508 17.99 25.04 -7.00
N ASN A 509 17.48 24.13 -6.16
CA ASN A 509 16.06 23.83 -6.04
C ASN A 509 15.34 24.72 -5.00
N GLY A 510 15.98 25.80 -4.55
CA GLY A 510 15.37 26.77 -3.62
C GLY A 510 15.12 26.24 -2.21
N ASP A 511 15.96 25.30 -1.76
CA ASP A 511 15.80 24.52 -0.52
C ASP A 511 14.52 23.64 -0.48
N CYS A 512 13.94 23.32 -1.65
CA CYS A 512 12.89 22.31 -1.78
C CYS A 512 13.49 20.92 -2.01
N LEU A 513 12.79 19.87 -1.59
CA LEU A 513 13.21 18.49 -1.87
C LEU A 513 13.01 18.14 -3.34
N ASP A 514 13.91 17.35 -3.91
CA ASP A 514 13.78 16.80 -5.28
C ASP A 514 14.14 15.31 -5.32
N THR A 515 13.81 14.60 -4.24
CA THR A 515 13.93 13.14 -4.14
C THR A 515 12.58 12.49 -4.42
N GLY A 516 12.60 11.33 -5.05
CA GLY A 516 11.44 10.45 -5.18
C GLY A 516 11.40 9.38 -4.09
N PHE A 517 10.63 8.31 -4.33
CA PHE A 517 10.29 7.30 -3.32
C PHE A 517 11.50 6.68 -2.63
N LEU A 518 12.51 6.28 -3.41
CA LEU A 518 13.61 5.47 -2.88
C LEU A 518 14.64 6.26 -2.07
N ALA A 519 14.79 7.57 -2.32
CA ALA A 519 15.78 8.40 -1.65
C ALA A 519 15.17 9.29 -0.54
N THR A 520 13.89 9.68 -0.65
CA THR A 520 13.23 10.55 0.35
C THR A 520 13.36 10.06 1.79
N PRO A 521 13.19 8.75 2.11
CA PRO A 521 13.35 8.25 3.48
C PRO A 521 14.75 8.46 4.08
N TYR A 522 15.77 8.68 3.24
CA TYR A 522 17.16 8.81 3.65
C TYR A 522 17.68 10.26 3.56
N LEU A 523 16.91 11.19 2.99
CA LEU A 523 17.36 12.55 2.68
C LEU A 523 17.81 13.31 3.94
N LEU A 524 16.94 13.39 4.95
CA LEU A 524 17.22 14.17 6.17
C LEU A 524 18.37 13.54 6.99
N ASP A 525 18.36 12.21 7.14
CA ASP A 525 19.44 11.48 7.82
C ASP A 525 20.78 11.66 7.11
N THR A 526 20.79 11.68 5.78
CA THR A 526 22.00 11.91 4.98
C THR A 526 22.56 13.31 5.22
N LEU A 527 21.70 14.33 5.28
CA LEU A 527 22.11 15.70 5.59
C LEU A 527 22.72 15.80 6.99
N CYS A 528 22.11 15.16 7.98
CA CYS A 528 22.69 15.05 9.32
C CYS A 528 24.05 14.32 9.29
N LYS A 529 24.16 13.22 8.52
CA LYS A 529 25.37 12.40 8.38
C LYS A 529 26.55 13.16 7.76
N ILE A 530 26.30 14.20 6.96
CA ILE A 530 27.35 15.09 6.41
C ILE A 530 27.55 16.38 7.23
N GLY A 531 27.00 16.44 8.45
CA GLY A 531 27.16 17.59 9.35
C GLY A 531 26.31 18.80 8.96
N ARG A 532 25.27 18.62 8.15
CA ARG A 532 24.37 19.67 7.66
C ARG A 532 22.95 19.52 8.18
N ALA A 533 22.83 19.34 9.49
CA ALA A 533 21.54 19.32 10.19
C ALA A 533 20.75 20.63 9.95
N ASP A 534 21.43 21.76 9.79
CA ASP A 534 20.83 23.04 9.39
C ASP A 534 20.03 22.92 8.09
N LYS A 535 20.56 22.20 7.08
CA LYS A 535 19.86 21.95 5.82
C LYS A 535 18.76 20.89 5.95
N ALA A 536 18.94 19.89 6.82
CA ALA A 536 17.86 18.95 7.12
C ALA A 536 16.63 19.68 7.69
N TYR A 537 16.83 20.58 8.66
CA TYR A 537 15.76 21.43 9.19
C TYR A 537 15.20 22.39 8.15
N ALA A 538 16.06 23.00 7.31
CA ALA A 538 15.59 23.90 6.25
C ALA A 538 14.63 23.19 5.27
N ILE A 539 14.93 21.95 4.87
CA ILE A 539 14.05 21.16 4.00
C ILE A 539 12.78 20.72 4.76
N LEU A 540 12.91 20.23 6.00
CA LEU A 540 11.76 19.83 6.80
C LEU A 540 10.76 20.99 7.03
N LEU A 541 11.29 22.19 7.21
CA LEU A 541 10.53 23.41 7.47
C LEU A 541 10.21 24.21 6.19
N GLN A 542 10.51 23.67 5.01
CA GLN A 542 10.21 24.31 3.74
C GLN A 542 8.69 24.36 3.52
N GLU A 543 8.19 25.52 3.08
CA GLU A 543 6.77 25.76 2.84
C GLU A 543 6.43 25.90 1.35
N LYS A 544 7.43 26.10 0.49
CA LYS A 544 7.26 26.16 -0.96
C LYS A 544 7.04 24.77 -1.55
N CYS A 545 6.23 24.66 -2.59
CA CYS A 545 6.13 23.44 -3.36
C CYS A 545 7.43 23.20 -4.17
N PRO A 546 8.00 21.98 -4.18
CA PRO A 546 7.57 20.78 -3.45
C PRO A 546 8.15 20.70 -2.02
N SER A 547 7.29 20.49 -1.02
CA SER A 547 7.68 20.22 0.37
C SER A 547 6.52 19.60 1.17
N TRP A 548 6.83 18.99 2.32
CA TRP A 548 5.81 18.43 3.20
C TRP A 548 4.91 19.50 3.83
N LEU A 549 5.46 20.65 4.24
CA LEU A 549 4.64 21.69 4.86
C LEU A 549 3.84 22.48 3.83
N TYR A 550 4.23 22.48 2.55
CA TYR A 550 3.34 22.94 1.49
C TYR A 550 2.02 22.17 1.50
N GLU A 551 2.05 20.83 1.59
CA GLU A 551 0.83 20.00 1.64
C GLU A 551 -0.04 20.36 2.85
N VAL A 552 0.59 20.53 4.02
CA VAL A 552 -0.08 20.98 5.24
C VAL A 552 -0.74 22.35 5.05
N GLN A 553 -0.04 23.31 4.45
CA GLN A 553 -0.56 24.66 4.16
C GLN A 553 -1.70 24.65 3.14
N GLN A 554 -1.71 23.69 2.21
CA GLN A 554 -2.83 23.46 1.28
C GLN A 554 -4.01 22.72 1.94
N GLY A 555 -3.92 22.39 3.24
CA GLY A 555 -5.01 21.77 4.00
C GLY A 555 -5.08 20.25 3.87
N ALA A 556 -3.98 19.60 3.49
CA ALA A 556 -3.87 18.14 3.54
C ALA A 556 -4.00 17.62 4.99
N THR A 557 -4.65 16.48 5.13
CA THR A 557 -5.00 15.83 6.41
C THR A 557 -4.84 14.34 6.33
#